data_AF-A0A355GBC5-F1
#
_entry.id   AF-A0A355GBC5-F1
#
_cell.length_a   1.000
_cell.length_b   1.000
_cell.length_c   1.000
_cell.angle_alpha   90.00
_cell.angle_beta   90.00
_cell.angle_gamma   90.00
#
_symmetry.space_group_name_H-M   'P 1'
#
loop_
_entity.id
_entity.type
_entity.pdbx_description
1 polymer ?
#
loop_
_entity_poly.entity_id
_entity_poly.type
_entity_poly.pdbx_seq_one_letter_code
_entity_poly.pdbx_strand_id
1 'polypeptide(L)'
;EVATVKKLKEGRPNLLDMMANQEVQFIFNTPSGKGSRTDEGKIRSASVSYGVTCVTTIPGCLAVVKALEALAEDPTPQVRALQDWMADM
;
A
#
# COMPACT_ATOMS: atom_id res chain seq x y z
N GLU A 1 6.56 7.54 15.40
CA GLU A 1 5.41 8.27 15.97
C GLU A 1 4.13 7.75 15.33
N VAL A 2 2.99 7.82 16.01
CA VAL A 2 1.68 7.40 15.47
C VAL A 2 0.72 8.58 15.56
N ALA A 3 0.05 8.89 14.45
CA ALA A 3 -0.92 9.98 14.37
C ALA A 3 -2.27 9.47 13.87
N THR A 4 -3.34 9.90 14.54
CA THR A 4 -4.72 9.62 14.10
C THR A 4 -5.13 10.62 13.04
N VAL A 5 -5.68 10.13 11.93
CA VAL A 5 -6.19 10.95 10.81
C VAL A 5 -7.71 10.85 10.76
N LYS A 6 -8.39 11.96 10.45
CA LYS A 6 -9.84 11.98 10.27
C LYS A 6 -10.26 11.03 9.15
N LYS A 7 -11.35 10.30 9.35
CA LYS A 7 -12.03 9.59 8.26
C LYS A 7 -12.63 10.58 7.26
N LEU A 8 -12.92 10.10 6.06
CA LEU A 8 -13.53 10.91 4.99
C LEU A 8 -14.79 11.68 5.43
N LYS A 9 -15.61 11.07 6.29
CA LYS A 9 -16.86 11.66 6.79
C LYS A 9 -16.68 12.61 7.98
N GLU A 10 -15.50 12.63 8.59
CA GLU A 10 -15.21 13.42 9.80
C GLU A 10 -14.68 14.83 9.47
N GLY A 11 -14.60 15.17 8.17
CA GLY A 11 -14.20 16.50 7.69
C GLY A 11 -12.74 16.55 7.23
N ARG A 12 -12.12 17.73 7.29
CA ARG A 12 -10.74 17.99 6.80
C ARG A 12 -9.81 18.44 7.94
N PRO A 13 -8.48 18.25 7.82
CA PRO A 13 -7.83 17.40 6.81
C PRO A 13 -8.11 15.92 7.08
N ASN A 14 -8.36 15.14 6.02
CA ASN A 14 -8.49 13.68 6.06
C ASN A 14 -7.46 13.00 5.13
N LEU A 15 -7.52 11.67 5.04
CA LEU A 15 -6.58 10.89 4.24
C LEU A 15 -6.49 11.32 2.76
N LEU A 16 -7.58 11.81 2.15
CA LEU A 16 -7.52 12.31 0.77
C LEU A 16 -6.69 13.59 0.64
N ASP A 17 -6.78 14.47 1.64
CA ASP A 17 -6.00 15.70 1.69
C ASP A 17 -4.51 15.39 1.84
N MET A 18 -4.17 14.43 2.71
CA MET A 18 -2.79 13.99 2.91
C MET A 18 -2.20 13.34 1.65
N MET A 19 -2.99 12.54 0.92
CA MET A 19 -2.55 12.01 -0.39
C MET A 19 -2.32 13.13 -1.42
N ALA A 20 -3.23 14.11 -1.50
CA ALA A 20 -3.08 15.24 -2.41
C ALA A 20 -1.85 16.09 -2.09
N ASN A 21 -1.50 16.20 -0.80
CA ASN A 21 -0.30 16.89 -0.33
C ASN A 21 0.99 16.05 -0.41
N GLN A 22 0.92 14.80 -0.91
CA GLN A 22 2.05 13.85 -0.96
C GLN A 22 2.63 13.49 0.42
N GLU A 23 1.84 13.63 1.48
CA GLU A 23 2.20 13.29 2.86
C GLU A 23 2.08 11.78 3.12
N VAL A 24 1.51 11.01 2.19
CA VAL A 24 1.32 9.55 2.27
C VAL A 24 1.89 8.89 1.02
N GLN A 25 2.83 7.97 1.20
CA GLN A 25 3.47 7.22 0.10
C GLN A 25 3.00 5.76 0.02
N PHE A 26 2.33 5.25 1.05
CA PHE A 26 1.90 3.87 1.13
C PHE A 26 0.62 3.73 1.98
N ILE A 27 -0.31 2.87 1.58
CA ILE A 27 -1.57 2.61 2.29
C ILE A 27 -1.81 1.11 2.47
N PHE A 28 -2.15 0.71 3.69
CA PHE A 28 -2.88 -0.54 3.98
C PHE A 28 -4.37 -0.23 4.13
N ASN A 29 -5.18 -0.67 3.17
CA ASN A 29 -6.62 -0.45 3.15
C ASN A 29 -7.34 -1.80 3.17
N THR A 30 -7.62 -2.35 4.35
CA THR A 30 -8.26 -3.66 4.51
C THR A 30 -9.78 -3.51 4.69
N PRO A 31 -10.57 -3.40 3.60
CA PRO A 31 -12.01 -3.16 3.71
C PRO A 31 -12.73 -4.39 4.27
N SER A 32 -13.77 -4.14 5.08
CA SER A 32 -14.75 -5.15 5.47
C SER A 32 -15.92 -5.25 4.49
N GLY A 33 -16.09 -4.28 3.58
CA GLY A 33 -17.17 -4.20 2.61
C GLY A 33 -16.71 -4.09 1.14
N LYS A 34 -17.64 -4.25 0.20
CA LYS A 34 -17.40 -4.12 -1.24
C LYS A 34 -18.11 -2.88 -1.82
N GLY A 35 -17.54 -2.28 -2.86
CA GLY A 35 -18.16 -1.21 -3.64
C GLY A 35 -17.30 0.07 -3.75
N SER A 36 -17.43 0.79 -4.87
CA SER A 36 -16.70 2.04 -5.12
C SER A 36 -17.23 3.24 -4.33
N ARG A 37 -18.49 3.18 -3.88
CA ARG A 37 -19.13 4.26 -3.11
C ARG A 37 -18.76 4.26 -1.62
N THR A 38 -18.18 3.17 -1.11
CA THR A 38 -17.74 3.10 0.28
C THR A 38 -16.50 3.98 0.51
N ASP A 39 -16.22 4.30 1.76
CA ASP A 39 -15.05 5.12 2.10
C ASP A 39 -13.75 4.41 1.67
N GLU A 40 -13.68 3.09 1.85
CA GLU A 40 -12.55 2.26 1.41
C GLU A 40 -12.42 2.21 -0.13
N GLY A 41 -13.55 2.21 -0.85
CA GLY A 41 -13.60 2.31 -2.30
C GLY A 41 -13.08 3.66 -2.82
N LYS A 42 -13.43 4.75 -2.13
CA LYS A 42 -12.90 6.09 -2.43
C LYS A 42 -11.41 6.19 -2.15
N ILE A 43 -10.92 5.64 -1.03
CA ILE A 43 -9.49 5.61 -0.68
C ILE A 43 -8.69 4.88 -1.75
N ARG A 44 -9.15 3.69 -2.18
CA ARG A 44 -8.49 2.93 -3.25
C ARG A 44 -8.50 3.66 -4.60
N SER A 45 -9.59 4.34 -4.94
CA SER A 45 -9.67 5.10 -6.20
C SER A 45 -8.73 6.31 -6.17
N ALA A 46 -8.67 7.00 -5.03
CA ALA A 46 -7.76 8.11 -4.82
C ALA A 46 -6.29 7.67 -4.81
N SER A 47 -5.96 6.53 -4.20
CA SER A 47 -4.59 6.02 -4.17
C SER A 47 -4.06 5.76 -5.59
N VAL A 48 -4.89 5.20 -6.48
CA VAL A 48 -4.55 5.05 -7.91
C VAL A 48 -4.33 6.41 -8.57
N SER A 49 -5.24 7.37 -8.32
CA SER A 49 -5.19 8.70 -8.94
C SER A 49 -3.96 9.52 -8.53
N TYR A 50 -3.50 9.36 -7.28
CA TYR A 50 -2.35 10.06 -6.73
C TYR A 50 -1.03 9.26 -6.79
N GLY A 51 -1.04 8.05 -7.38
CA GLY A 51 0.17 7.22 -7.48
C GLY A 51 0.67 6.67 -6.13
N VAL A 52 -0.23 6.53 -5.15
CA VAL A 52 0.09 6.00 -3.81
C VAL A 52 -0.14 4.49 -3.80
N THR A 53 0.91 3.72 -3.48
CA THR A 53 0.82 2.25 -3.39
C THR A 53 -0.22 1.86 -2.33
N CYS A 54 -1.14 0.96 -2.69
CA CYS A 54 -2.26 0.57 -1.83
C CYS A 54 -2.42 -0.96 -1.82
N VAL A 55 -2.34 -1.55 -0.62
CA VAL A 55 -2.51 -2.99 -0.41
C VAL A 55 -3.79 -3.25 0.35
N THR A 56 -4.60 -4.17 -0.16
CA THR A 56 -6.00 -4.30 0.27
C THR A 56 -6.34 -5.56 1.05
N THR A 57 -5.33 -6.36 1.40
CA THR A 57 -5.54 -7.65 2.08
C THR A 57 -4.52 -7.82 3.19
N ILE A 58 -4.94 -8.41 4.30
CA ILE A 58 -4.03 -8.70 5.42
C ILE A 58 -2.84 -9.58 4.99
N PRO A 59 -3.01 -10.67 4.20
CA PRO A 59 -1.88 -11.43 3.70
C PRO A 59 -0.91 -10.59 2.86
N GLY A 60 -1.44 -9.69 2.01
CA GLY A 60 -0.63 -8.74 1.27
C GLY A 60 0.14 -7.78 2.17
N CYS A 61 -0.48 -7.26 3.24
CA CYS A 61 0.20 -6.40 4.21
C CYS A 61 1.37 -7.14 4.87
N LEU A 62 1.16 -8.40 5.28
CA LEU A 62 2.21 -9.24 5.86
C LEU A 62 3.34 -9.53 4.85
N ALA A 63 3.01 -9.77 3.59
CA ALA A 63 4.02 -9.97 2.54
C ALA A 63 4.87 -8.70 2.31
N VAL A 64 4.26 -7.52 2.35
CA VAL A 64 4.97 -6.24 2.26
C VAL A 64 5.91 -6.05 3.45
N VAL A 65 5.45 -6.30 4.67
CA VAL A 65 6.32 -6.20 5.87
C VAL A 65 7.53 -7.12 5.72
N LYS A 66 7.32 -8.39 5.35
CA LYS A 66 8.43 -9.34 5.12
C LYS A 66 9.40 -8.88 4.04
N ALA A 67 8.89 -8.31 2.94
CA ALA A 67 9.72 -7.80 1.87
C ALA A 67 10.55 -6.58 2.32
N LEU A 68 9.96 -5.68 3.12
CA LEU A 68 10.65 -4.53 3.69
C LEU A 68 11.71 -4.94 4.72
N GLU A 69 11.43 -5.95 5.54
CA GLU A 69 12.40 -6.53 6.48
C GLU A 69 13.60 -7.12 5.73
N ALA A 70 13.34 -7.94 4.70
CA ALA A 70 14.40 -8.51 3.86
C ALA A 70 15.23 -7.44 3.15
N LEU A 71 14.58 -6.39 2.62
CA LEU A 71 15.27 -5.27 1.96
C LEU A 71 16.10 -4.43 2.96
N ALA A 72 15.65 -4.31 4.20
CA ALA A 72 16.40 -3.63 5.24
C ALA A 72 17.65 -4.41 5.68
N GLU A 73 17.59 -5.75 5.63
CA GLU A 73 18.70 -6.65 5.94
C GLU A 73 19.73 -6.73 4.79
N ASP A 74 19.27 -6.93 3.54
CA ASP A 74 20.08 -6.88 2.34
C ASP A 74 19.40 -6.00 1.27
N PRO A 75 19.86 -4.74 1.10
CA PRO A 75 19.25 -3.82 0.15
C PRO A 75 19.61 -4.14 -1.30
N THR A 76 20.52 -5.09 -1.56
CA THR A 76 21.01 -5.40 -2.90
C THR A 76 20.16 -6.50 -3.53
N PRO A 77 19.40 -6.22 -4.62
CA PRO A 77 18.65 -7.25 -5.28
C PRO A 77 19.58 -8.29 -5.91
N GLN A 78 19.36 -9.56 -5.61
CA GLN A 78 19.99 -10.65 -6.34
C GLN A 78 19.28 -10.83 -7.68
N VAL A 79 20.06 -10.90 -8.75
CA VAL A 79 19.55 -11.09 -10.11
C VAL A 79 19.86 -12.49 -10.58
N ARG A 80 18.92 -13.09 -11.30
CA ARG A 80 19.11 -14.38 -11.95
C ARG A 80 18.37 -14.40 -13.26
N ALA A 81 19.01 -14.88 -14.33
CA ALA A 81 18.36 -14.99 -15.62
C ALA A 81 17.25 -16.05 -15.55
N LEU A 82 16.17 -15.84 -16.30
CA LEU A 82 15.07 -16.81 -16.36
C LEU A 82 15.54 -18.17 -16.89
N GLN A 83 16.47 -18.15 -17.84
CA GLN A 83 17.10 -19.33 -18.43
C GLN A 83 17.85 -20.16 -17.38
N ASP A 84 18.62 -19.50 -16.51
CA ASP A 84 19.34 -20.19 -15.42
C ASP A 84 18.37 -20.80 -14.42
N TRP A 85 17.23 -20.15 -14.16
CA TRP A 85 16.16 -20.69 -13.31
C TRP A 85 15.52 -21.95 -13.88
N MET A 86 15.30 -21.98 -15.21
CA MET A 86 14.69 -23.13 -15.89
C MET A 86 15.61 -24.35 -15.98
N ALA A 87 16.92 -24.15 -15.98
CA ALA A 87 17.89 -25.25 -16.02
C ALA A 87 18.02 -26.01 -14.69
N ASP A 88 17.66 -25.37 -13.58
CA ASP A 88 17.71 -25.94 -12.22
C ASP A 88 16.39 -26.58 -11.77
N MET A 89 15.32 -26.46 -12.58
CA MET A 89 14.04 -27.16 -12.37
C MET A 89 14.10 -28.58 -12.90
#